data_AF-A0AAW3V9V1-F1
#
_entry.id   AF-A0AAW3V9V1-F1
#
_cell.length_a   1.000
_cell.length_b   1.000
_cell.length_c   1.000
_cell.angle_alpha   90.00
_cell.angle_beta   90.00
_cell.angle_gamma   90.00
#
_symmetry.space_group_name_H-M   'P 1'
#
loop_
_entity.id
_entity.type
_entity.pdbx_description
1 polymer ?
#
loop_
_entity_poly.entity_id
_entity_poly.type
_entity_poly.pdbx_seq_one_letter_code
_entity_poly.pdbx_strand_id
1 'polypeptide(L)' 'MNLPYLDVIQIGSRDYRDVYGTWNSKSEIHESGAVLVRPDGYVAWRYQDSTNKAFDYENTLKAVLKQVQLVI' A
#
# COMPACT_ATOMS: atom_id res chain seq x y z
N MET A 1 2.58 -8.95 -11.49
CA MET A 1 2.34 -10.11 -10.60
C MET A 1 0.84 -10.38 -10.54
N ASN A 2 0.41 -11.64 -10.46
CA ASN A 2 -1.00 -12.01 -10.26
C ASN A 2 -1.11 -12.77 -8.93
N LEU A 3 -1.44 -12.04 -7.86
CA LEU A 3 -1.57 -12.58 -6.51
C LEU A 3 -3.06 -12.56 -6.15
N PRO A 4 -3.77 -13.70 -6.20
CA PRO A 4 -5.23 -13.72 -6.03
C PRO A 4 -5.68 -13.34 -4.61
N TYR A 5 -4.75 -13.29 -3.66
CA TYR A 5 -4.98 -12.93 -2.27
C TYR A 5 -4.63 -11.47 -1.94
N LEU A 6 -4.13 -10.68 -2.91
CA LEU A 6 -3.70 -9.31 -2.71
C LEU A 6 -4.66 -8.35 -3.42
N ASP A 7 -5.57 -7.76 -2.64
CA ASP A 7 -6.43 -6.68 -3.12
C ASP A 7 -5.65 -5.36 -3.21
N VAL A 8 -5.88 -4.62 -4.29
CA VAL A 8 -5.30 -3.28 -4.51
C VAL A 8 -6.43 -2.27 -4.55
N ILE A 9 -6.45 -1.38 -3.56
CA ILE A 9 -7.48 -0.36 -3.39
C ILE A 9 -6.85 1.01 -3.56
N GLN A 10 -7.35 1.78 -4.52
CA GLN A 10 -6.98 3.20 -4.67
C GLN A 10 -7.97 4.07 -3.89
N ILE A 11 -7.52 4.63 -2.77
CA ILE A 11 -8.30 5.62 -2.02
C ILE A 11 -8.35 6.94 -2.81
N GLY A 12 -9.50 7.60 -2.79
CA GLY A 12 -9.81 8.77 -3.63
C GLY A 12 -10.44 8.40 -4.97
N SER A 13 -10.50 7.11 -5.33
CA SER A 13 -11.20 6.63 -6.53
C SER A 13 -12.73 6.72 -6.37
N ARG A 14 -13.45 6.49 -7.47
CA ARG A 14 -14.92 6.55 -7.49
C ARG A 14 -15.56 5.63 -6.43
N ASP A 15 -15.00 4.44 -6.27
CA ASP A 15 -15.54 3.38 -5.41
C ASP A 15 -15.02 3.48 -3.97
N TYR A 16 -13.86 4.13 -3.76
CA TYR A 16 -13.23 4.27 -2.45
C TYR A 16 -12.89 5.73 -2.17
N ARG A 17 -13.91 6.57 -2.02
CA ARG A 17 -13.74 8.00 -1.74
C ARG A 17 -13.37 8.25 -0.28
N ASP A 18 -12.36 9.07 -0.05
CA ASP A 18 -12.08 9.63 1.28
C ASP A 18 -12.93 10.89 1.53
N VAL A 19 -14.25 10.70 1.62
CA VAL A 19 -15.24 11.78 1.65
C VAL A 19 -14.97 12.82 2.73
N TYR A 20 -14.44 12.38 3.87
CA TYR A 20 -14.17 13.23 5.03
C TYR A 20 -12.68 13.49 5.27
N GLY A 21 -11.79 13.07 4.36
CA GLY A 21 -10.34 13.20 4.56
C GLY A 21 -9.80 12.39 5.74
N THR A 22 -10.60 11.48 6.31
CA THR A 22 -10.23 10.74 7.51
C THR A 22 -9.10 9.76 7.23
N TRP A 23 -9.12 9.14 6.05
CA TRP A 23 -8.02 8.27 5.64
C TRP A 23 -6.74 9.09 5.50
N ASN A 24 -6.77 10.18 4.73
CA ASN A 24 -5.61 11.05 4.53
C ASN A 24 -5.02 11.56 5.86
N SER A 25 -5.87 11.88 6.84
CA SER A 25 -5.42 12.35 8.16
C SER A 25 -4.73 11.29 9.02
N LYS A 26 -5.00 10.00 8.78
CA LYS A 26 -4.56 8.88 9.64
C LYS A 26 -3.59 7.91 8.96
N SER A 27 -3.49 7.93 7.64
CA SER A 27 -2.69 6.99 6.86
C SER A 27 -1.19 7.17 7.09
N GLU A 28 -0.78 8.37 7.52
CA GLU A 28 0.61 8.75 7.76
C GLU A 28 1.48 8.55 6.50
N ILE A 29 0.92 8.75 5.31
CA ILE A 29 1.61 8.65 4.02
C ILE A 29 1.21 9.80 3.09
N HIS A 30 2.01 10.08 2.06
CA HIS A 30 1.63 10.97 0.99
C HIS A 30 0.57 10.33 0.07
N GLU A 31 -0.08 11.13 -0.78
CA GLU A 31 -1.09 10.64 -1.73
C GLU A 31 -0.53 9.61 -2.73
N SER A 32 0.76 9.72 -3.08
CA SER A 32 1.49 8.75 -3.90
C SER A 32 2.10 7.58 -3.08
N GLY A 33 1.86 7.56 -1.77
CA GLY A 33 2.31 6.52 -0.86
C GLY A 33 1.49 5.23 -0.97
N ALA A 34 1.85 4.25 -0.14
CA ALA A 34 1.11 2.99 -0.05
C ALA A 34 1.15 2.40 1.36
N VAL A 35 0.10 1.66 1.72
CA VAL A 35 0.03 0.90 2.97
C VAL A 35 -0.27 -0.55 2.63
N LEU A 36 0.58 -1.47 3.12
CA LEU A 36 0.33 -2.91 3.04
C LEU A 36 -0.28 -3.38 4.35
N VAL A 37 -1.47 -3.96 4.25
CA VAL A 37 -2.25 -4.47 5.39
C VAL A 37 -2.30 -6.00 5.33
N ARG A 38 -2.11 -6.64 6.48
CA ARG A 38 -2.24 -8.09 6.65
C ARG A 38 -3.71 -8.51 6.70
N PRO A 39 -4.01 -9.80 6.44
CA PRO A 39 -5.37 -10.33 6.58
C PRO A 39 -6.00 -10.17 7.98
N ASP A 40 -5.18 -10.00 9.02
CA ASP A 40 -5.63 -9.74 10.40
C ASP A 40 -5.87 -8.25 10.71
N GLY A 41 -5.73 -7.36 9.72
CA GLY A 41 -5.97 -5.93 9.84
C GLY A 41 -4.77 -5.12 10.33
N TYR A 42 -3.63 -5.75 10.62
CA TYR A 42 -2.42 -5.01 11.02
C TYR A 42 -1.67 -4.47 9.81
N VAL A 43 -1.11 -3.26 9.94
CA VAL A 43 -0.23 -2.69 8.93
C VAL A 43 1.12 -3.39 8.97
N ALA A 44 1.44 -4.12 7.91
CA ALA A 44 2.74 -4.77 7.75
C ALA A 44 3.83 -3.81 7.26
N TRP A 45 3.46 -2.84 6.43
CA TRP A 45 4.43 -1.92 5.84
C TRP A 45 3.75 -0.63 5.37
N ARG A 46 4.52 0.47 5.38
CA ARG A 46 4.12 1.77 4.85
C ARG A 46 5.21 2.32 3.94
N TYR A 47 4.75 3.02 2.92
CA TYR A 47 5.57 3.76 1.99
C TYR A 47 5.13 5.21 1.96
N GLN A 48 6.02 6.12 2.37
CA GLN A 48 5.73 7.54 2.47
C GLN A 48 5.50 8.17 1.10
N ASP A 49 6.54 8.14 0.27
CA ASP A 49 6.57 8.58 -1.12
C ASP A 49 8.00 8.32 -1.65
N SER A 50 8.17 8.30 -2.97
CA SER A 50 9.47 8.52 -3.60
C SER A 50 9.34 9.64 -4.63
N THR A 51 10.08 10.72 -4.39
CA THR A 51 10.33 11.75 -5.40
C THR A 51 11.27 11.27 -6.51
N ASN A 52 11.85 10.07 -6.37
CA ASN A 52 12.76 9.47 -7.34
C ASN A 52 11.97 8.68 -8.41
N LYS A 53 12.04 9.17 -9.67
CA LYS A 53 11.42 8.53 -10.84
C LYS A 53 12.03 7.16 -11.19
N ALA A 54 13.26 6.87 -10.75
CA ALA A 54 13.92 5.59 -10.98
C ALA A 54 13.58 4.54 -9.91
N PHE A 55 12.65 4.83 -8.99
CA PHE A 55 12.28 3.90 -7.95
C PHE A 55 11.53 2.68 -8.52
N ASP A 56 12.01 1.48 -8.19
CA ASP A 56 11.39 0.23 -8.60
C ASP A 56 10.35 -0.23 -7.57
N TYR A 57 9.10 0.19 -7.80
CA TYR A 57 7.96 -0.15 -6.95
C TYR A 57 7.68 -1.66 -6.93
N GLU A 58 7.87 -2.34 -8.06
CA GLU A 58 7.53 -3.76 -8.17
C GLU A 58 8.52 -4.61 -7.35
N ASN A 59 9.82 -4.33 -7.49
CA ASN A 59 10.85 -5.05 -6.75
C ASN A 59 10.80 -4.74 -5.25
N THR A 60 10.47 -3.51 -4.88
CA THR A 60 10.24 -3.13 -3.47
C THR A 60 9.08 -3.94 -2.89
N LEU A 61 7.94 -4.01 -3.59
CA LEU A 61 6.79 -4.78 -3.13
C LEU A 61 7.13 -6.27 -2.98
N LYS A 62 7.88 -6.86 -3.93
CA LYS A 62 8.36 -8.26 -3.83
C LYS A 62 9.21 -8.48 -2.57
N ALA A 63 10.14 -7.55 -2.29
CA ALA A 63 11.00 -7.63 -1.11
C ALA A 63 10.20 -7.55 0.19
N VAL A 64 9.23 -6.63 0.26
CA VAL A 64 8.35 -6.48 1.43
C VAL A 64 7.50 -7.73 1.63
N LEU A 65 6.85 -8.26 0.59
CA LEU A 65 6.05 -9.48 0.70
C LEU A 65 6.88 -10.67 1.20
N LYS A 66 8.12 -10.82 0.71
CA LYS A 66 9.06 -11.83 1.20
C LYS A 66 9.41 -11.65 2.67
N GLN A 67 9.61 -10.41 3.13
CA GLN A 67 9.96 -10.11 4.52
C GLN A 67 8.79 -10.36 5.49
N VAL A 68 7.56 -10.05 5.08
CA VAL A 68 6.36 -10.17 5.93
C VAL A 68 5.92 -11.64 6.08
N GLN A 69 6.60 -12.59 5.43
CA GLN A 69 6.28 -14.02 5.46
C GLN A 69 4.82 -14.31 5.06
N LEU A 70 4.22 -13.45 4.25
CA LEU A 70 2.99 -13.77 3.53
C LEU A 70 3.38 -14.83 2.50
N VAL A 71 3.09 -16.08 2.83
CA VAL A 71 3.61 -17.31 2.20
C VAL A 71 3.77 -17.17 0.69
N ILE A 72 5.02 -17.31 0.22
CA ILE A 72 5.39 -17.59 -1.18
C ILE A 72 5.25 -19.09 -1.42
#